data_AF-A0A1W5C925-F1
#
_entry.id   AF-A0A1W5C925-F1
#
_cell.length_a   1.000
_cell.length_b   1.000
_cell.length_c   1.000
_cell.angle_alpha   90.00
_cell.angle_beta   90.00
_cell.angle_gamma   90.00
#
_symmetry.space_group_name_H-M   'P 1'
#
loop_
_entity.id
_entity.type
_entity.pdbx_description
1 polymer ?
#
loop_
_entity_poly.entity_id
_entity_poly.type
_entity_poly.pdbx_seq_one_letter_code
_entity_poly.pdbx_strand_id
1 'polypeptide(L)'
;SGALSYSNSSISPSTSSSSSGSAKSAVSECLGAWLNYLQIMNNLCAAGYRLAQTIAALEPWAYFEHPSTATAAAFITAWDELARASVMATSTVKSHIVSVLQDFKTQPLATVEQDSELLHIKEYNQLILQDNAQTMINLQHQFCVASCDAFAQLMCCYQCQTQVGFPHDPDCPMVQHPMSAAATIART
;
A
#
# COMPACT_ATOMS: atom_id res chain seq x y z
N SER A 1 -48.17 35.47 -24.74
CA SER A 1 -46.81 35.10 -25.16
C SER A 1 -45.82 35.72 -24.19
N GLY A 2 -45.22 34.89 -23.34
CA GLY A 2 -44.42 35.33 -22.19
C GLY A 2 -43.01 35.77 -22.58
N ALA A 3 -42.55 36.87 -21.99
CA ALA A 3 -41.16 37.32 -22.02
C ALA A 3 -40.50 36.95 -20.68
N LEU A 4 -39.43 36.16 -20.76
CA LEU A 4 -38.64 35.70 -19.63
C LEU A 4 -37.68 36.82 -19.19
N SER A 5 -37.83 37.30 -17.95
CA SER A 5 -36.81 38.12 -17.28
C SER A 5 -36.32 37.33 -16.06
N TYR A 6 -35.19 36.64 -16.23
CA TYR A 6 -34.50 35.97 -15.13
C TYR A 6 -33.52 36.95 -14.50
N SER A 7 -33.97 37.66 -13.48
CA SER A 7 -33.07 38.25 -12.48
C SER A 7 -32.70 37.14 -11.50
N ASN A 8 -31.59 36.44 -11.76
CA ASN A 8 -31.04 35.49 -10.81
C ASN A 8 -29.74 36.06 -10.25
N SER A 9 -29.90 36.89 -9.22
CA SER A 9 -28.86 37.27 -8.27
C SER A 9 -28.23 36.00 -7.69
N SER A 10 -27.07 35.62 -8.22
CA SER A 10 -26.25 34.58 -7.63
C SER A 10 -25.58 35.18 -6.39
N ILE A 11 -26.23 34.92 -5.26
CA ILE A 11 -25.64 34.99 -3.92
C ILE A 11 -24.33 34.21 -3.99
N SER A 12 -23.21 34.91 -3.83
CA SER A 12 -21.93 34.27 -3.56
C SER A 12 -22.12 33.44 -2.29
N PRO A 13 -21.78 32.14 -2.25
CA PRO A 13 -21.60 31.49 -0.98
C PRO A 13 -20.39 32.18 -0.35
N SER A 14 -20.67 33.07 0.60
CA SER A 14 -19.74 33.35 1.67
C SER A 14 -19.47 32.00 2.32
N THR A 15 -18.41 31.32 1.88
CA THR A 15 -17.73 30.33 2.71
C THR A 15 -17.11 31.10 3.85
N SER A 16 -18.00 31.49 4.77
CA SER A 16 -17.80 31.40 6.20
C SER A 16 -16.62 30.47 6.47
N SER A 17 -15.58 31.08 7.03
CA SER A 17 -14.41 30.44 7.60
C SER A 17 -14.83 29.22 8.43
N SER A 18 -14.94 28.08 7.78
CA SER A 18 -15.19 26.79 8.41
C SER A 18 -13.86 26.36 8.99
N SER A 19 -13.65 26.74 10.26
CA SER A 19 -12.77 26.13 11.25
C SER A 19 -11.66 25.27 10.63
N SER A 20 -10.44 25.82 10.57
CA SER A 20 -9.23 25.00 10.57
C SER A 20 -9.44 23.82 11.53
N GLY A 21 -9.47 22.60 10.99
CA GLY A 21 -9.62 21.40 11.81
C GLY A 21 -8.60 21.45 12.95
N SER A 22 -9.05 21.24 14.18
CA SER A 22 -8.14 21.27 15.33
C SER A 22 -7.01 20.26 15.15
N ALA A 23 -5.85 20.50 15.76
CA ALA A 23 -4.74 19.55 15.72
C ALA A 23 -5.16 18.14 16.17
N LYS A 24 -6.14 18.02 17.08
CA LYS A 24 -6.74 16.74 17.50
C LYS A 24 -7.45 16.02 16.34
N SER A 25 -8.20 16.76 15.51
CA SER A 25 -8.86 16.18 14.32
C SER A 25 -7.83 15.65 13.33
N ALA A 26 -6.80 16.46 13.03
CA ALA A 26 -5.74 16.08 12.10
C ALA A 26 -4.98 14.82 12.56
N VAL A 27 -4.66 14.72 13.84
CA VAL A 27 -4.04 13.51 14.42
C VAL A 27 -4.96 12.29 14.29
N SER A 28 -6.26 12.45 14.56
CA SER A 28 -7.24 11.37 14.42
C SER A 28 -7.39 10.90 12.97
N GLU A 29 -7.41 11.84 12.03
CA GLU A 29 -7.48 11.57 10.59
C GLU A 29 -6.20 10.85 10.12
N CYS A 30 -5.03 11.29 10.57
CA CYS A 30 -3.75 10.65 10.28
C CYS A 30 -3.73 9.20 10.81
N LEU A 31 -4.18 8.97 12.04
CA LEU A 31 -4.29 7.61 12.59
C LEU A 31 -5.26 6.75 11.77
N GLY A 32 -6.41 7.30 11.37
CA GLY A 32 -7.37 6.61 10.50
C GLY A 32 -6.75 6.21 9.15
N ALA A 33 -6.01 7.12 8.52
CA ALA A 33 -5.30 6.85 7.26
C ALA A 33 -4.26 5.73 7.42
N TRP A 34 -3.52 5.73 8.53
CA TRP A 34 -2.57 4.67 8.88
C TRP A 34 -3.25 3.31 9.01
N LEU A 35 -4.33 3.21 9.79
CA LEU A 35 -5.07 1.97 9.97
C LEU A 35 -5.60 1.42 8.64
N ASN A 36 -6.09 2.32 7.78
CA ASN A 36 -6.53 1.95 6.44
C ASN A 36 -5.37 1.44 5.56
N TYR A 37 -4.22 2.13 5.56
CA TYR A 37 -3.04 1.68 4.82
C TYR A 37 -2.58 0.27 5.23
N LEU A 38 -2.46 0.02 6.53
CA LEU A 38 -2.10 -1.30 7.07
C LEU A 38 -3.11 -2.38 6.69
N GLN A 39 -4.41 -2.05 6.70
CA GLN A 39 -5.46 -2.96 6.27
C GLN A 39 -5.37 -3.29 4.77
N ILE A 40 -5.12 -2.30 3.92
CA ILE A 40 -4.94 -2.49 2.48
C ILE A 40 -3.77 -3.42 2.20
N MET A 41 -2.63 -3.26 2.89
CA MET A 41 -1.47 -4.15 2.74
C MET A 41 -1.83 -5.61 3.06
N ASN A 42 -2.51 -5.86 4.18
CA ASN A 42 -2.92 -7.22 4.54
C ASN A 42 -3.95 -7.80 3.56
N ASN A 43 -4.88 -6.96 3.08
CA ASN A 43 -5.87 -7.36 2.09
C ASN A 43 -5.24 -7.71 0.74
N LEU A 44 -4.16 -7.04 0.34
CA LEU A 44 -3.42 -7.36 -0.88
C LEU A 44 -2.86 -8.79 -0.80
N CYS A 45 -2.19 -9.15 0.30
CA CYS A 45 -1.66 -10.50 0.48
C CYS A 45 -2.78 -11.55 0.53
N ALA A 46 -3.88 -11.27 1.23
CA ALA A 46 -5.03 -12.18 1.28
C ALA A 46 -5.69 -12.36 -0.09
N ALA A 47 -5.78 -11.30 -0.89
CA ALA A 47 -6.29 -11.38 -2.26
C ALA A 47 -5.35 -12.18 -3.16
N GLY A 48 -4.04 -11.94 -3.08
CA GLY A 48 -3.03 -12.70 -3.81
C GLY A 48 -3.04 -14.19 -3.47
N TYR A 49 -3.12 -14.53 -2.18
CA TYR A 49 -3.27 -15.92 -1.72
C TYR A 49 -4.51 -16.60 -2.31
N ARG A 50 -5.68 -15.95 -2.25
CA ARG A 50 -6.91 -16.48 -2.85
C ARG A 50 -6.78 -16.66 -4.36
N LEU A 51 -6.16 -15.71 -5.06
CA LEU A 51 -5.91 -15.83 -6.49
C LEU A 51 -5.02 -17.04 -6.80
N ALA A 52 -3.94 -17.23 -6.03
CA ALA A 52 -3.06 -18.38 -6.16
C ALA A 52 -3.82 -19.71 -5.96
N GLN A 53 -4.72 -19.79 -4.98
CA GLN A 53 -5.60 -20.95 -4.79
C GLN A 53 -6.51 -21.19 -5.99
N THR A 54 -7.13 -20.14 -6.54
CA THR A 54 -8.01 -20.29 -7.71
C THR A 54 -7.25 -20.70 -8.97
N ILE A 55 -6.00 -20.24 -9.14
CA ILE A 55 -5.13 -20.67 -10.24
C ILE A 55 -4.72 -22.14 -10.04
N ALA A 56 -4.35 -22.54 -8.82
CA ALA A 56 -4.03 -23.93 -8.50
C ALA A 56 -5.22 -24.87 -8.76
N ALA A 57 -6.45 -24.41 -8.53
CA ALA A 57 -7.65 -25.20 -8.84
C ALA A 57 -7.86 -25.47 -10.34
N LEU A 58 -7.18 -24.72 -11.23
CA LEU A 58 -7.18 -24.98 -12.67
C LEU A 58 -6.22 -26.10 -13.06
N GLU A 59 -5.24 -26.42 -12.21
CA GLU A 59 -4.18 -27.38 -12.53
C GLU A 59 -4.68 -28.78 -12.93
N PRO A 60 -5.68 -29.38 -12.26
CA PRO A 60 -6.24 -30.68 -12.69
C PRO A 60 -6.87 -30.66 -14.09
N TRP A 61 -7.23 -29.48 -14.59
CA TRP A 61 -7.83 -29.29 -15.91
C TRP A 61 -6.81 -28.95 -16.99
N ALA A 62 -5.56 -28.64 -16.58
CA ALA A 62 -4.50 -28.23 -17.48
C ALA A 62 -3.73 -29.41 -18.09
N TYR A 63 -3.61 -30.58 -17.42
CA TYR A 63 -2.85 -31.72 -17.96
C TYR A 63 -3.36 -33.11 -17.53
N PHE A 64 -3.36 -34.05 -18.50
CA PHE A 64 -3.53 -35.51 -18.30
C PHE A 64 -2.21 -36.30 -18.18
N GLU A 65 -1.02 -35.73 -18.47
CA GLU A 65 0.23 -36.55 -18.52
C GLU A 65 1.52 -35.98 -17.90
N HIS A 66 1.57 -34.77 -17.35
CA HIS A 66 2.74 -34.37 -16.55
C HIS A 66 2.37 -33.38 -15.44
N PRO A 67 2.69 -33.66 -14.16
CA PRO A 67 2.35 -32.76 -13.07
C PRO A 67 3.32 -31.57 -13.04
N SER A 68 2.81 -30.36 -13.25
CA SER A 68 3.48 -29.12 -12.84
C SER A 68 3.17 -28.74 -11.39
N THR A 69 2.76 -29.71 -10.55
CA THR A 69 2.17 -29.50 -9.21
C THR A 69 3.06 -28.72 -8.26
N ALA A 70 4.37 -28.72 -8.50
CA ALA A 70 5.31 -27.91 -7.74
C ALA A 70 5.08 -26.40 -7.91
N THR A 71 4.64 -25.94 -9.09
CA THR A 71 4.50 -24.53 -9.43
C THR A 71 3.33 -23.87 -8.72
N ALA A 72 2.16 -24.51 -8.74
CA ALA A 72 0.96 -23.99 -8.07
C ALA A 72 1.13 -23.97 -6.55
N ALA A 73 1.72 -25.03 -5.98
CA ALA A 73 2.02 -25.11 -4.56
C ALA A 73 3.03 -24.02 -4.13
N ALA A 74 4.13 -23.86 -4.86
CA ALA A 74 5.12 -22.82 -4.57
C ALA A 74 4.53 -21.41 -4.64
N PHE A 75 3.63 -21.14 -5.59
CA PHE A 75 2.96 -19.85 -5.70
C PHE A 75 2.01 -19.57 -4.53
N ILE A 76 1.27 -20.58 -4.06
CA ILE A 76 0.44 -20.47 -2.85
C ILE A 76 1.32 -20.20 -1.63
N THR A 77 2.41 -20.95 -1.45
CA THR A 77 3.34 -20.79 -0.34
C THR A 77 3.94 -19.39 -0.30
N ALA A 78 4.38 -18.85 -1.44
CA ALA A 78 4.94 -17.50 -1.51
C ALA A 78 3.95 -16.43 -1.01
N TRP A 79 2.68 -16.51 -1.41
CA TRP A 79 1.64 -15.58 -0.93
C TRP A 79 1.30 -15.77 0.55
N ASP A 80 1.30 -17.01 1.04
CA ASP A 80 1.03 -17.32 2.45
C ASP A 80 2.15 -16.81 3.38
N GLU A 81 3.41 -16.99 2.98
CA GLU A 81 4.57 -16.43 3.67
C GLU A 81 4.53 -14.89 3.70
N LEU A 82 4.27 -14.27 2.56
CA LEU A 82 4.14 -12.80 2.47
C LEU A 82 2.95 -12.29 3.32
N ALA A 83 1.84 -13.02 3.35
CA ALA A 83 0.69 -12.66 4.19
C ALA A 83 1.03 -12.71 5.68
N ARG A 84 1.72 -13.75 6.16
CA ARG A 84 2.18 -13.81 7.55
C ARG A 84 3.14 -12.68 7.89
N ALA A 85 4.12 -12.43 7.03
CA ALA A 85 5.08 -11.35 7.22
C ALA A 85 4.38 -9.99 7.30
N SER A 86 3.44 -9.72 6.38
CA SER A 86 2.64 -8.49 6.37
C SER A 86 1.83 -8.32 7.66
N VAL A 87 1.15 -9.38 8.14
CA VAL A 87 0.35 -9.30 9.38
C VAL A 87 1.22 -8.97 10.59
N MET A 88 2.39 -9.60 10.72
CA MET A 88 3.31 -9.31 11.83
C MET A 88 3.86 -7.88 11.77
N ALA A 89 4.30 -7.44 10.59
CA ALA A 89 4.83 -6.10 10.38
C ALA A 89 3.76 -5.03 10.66
N THR A 90 2.56 -5.20 10.09
CA THR A 90 1.45 -4.26 10.27
C THR A 90 0.97 -4.19 11.73
N SER A 91 0.97 -5.31 12.47
CA SER A 91 0.65 -5.31 13.91
C SER A 91 1.66 -4.49 14.71
N THR A 92 2.95 -4.62 14.39
CA THR A 92 4.03 -3.88 15.07
C THR A 92 3.93 -2.39 14.78
N VAL A 93 3.76 -2.02 13.51
CA VAL A 93 3.62 -0.63 13.08
C VAL A 93 2.35 0.00 13.65
N LYS A 94 1.23 -0.72 13.69
CA LYS A 94 -0.02 -0.21 14.29
C LYS A 94 0.20 0.25 15.73
N SER A 95 0.83 -0.59 16.56
CA SER A 95 1.11 -0.27 17.97
C SER A 95 2.01 0.95 18.10
N HIS A 96 3.07 1.01 17.29
CA HIS A 96 4.01 2.12 17.27
C HIS A 96 3.35 3.44 16.85
N ILE A 97 2.59 3.47 15.75
CA ILE A 97 1.91 4.67 15.25
C ILE A 97 0.87 5.20 16.24
N VAL A 98 0.13 4.31 16.91
CA VAL A 98 -0.80 4.73 17.97
C VAL A 98 -0.06 5.47 19.08
N SER A 99 1.09 4.94 19.52
CA SER A 99 1.92 5.59 20.56
C SER A 99 2.44 6.95 20.10
N VAL A 100 3.08 6.99 18.92
CA VAL A 100 3.73 8.19 18.39
C VAL A 100 2.72 9.33 18.15
N LEU A 101 1.55 9.01 17.59
CA LEU A 101 0.52 10.03 17.34
C LEU A 101 -0.18 10.50 18.61
N GLN A 102 -0.26 9.66 19.66
CA GLN A 102 -0.78 10.09 20.98
C GLN A 102 0.13 11.11 21.64
N ASP A 103 1.44 11.07 21.37
CA ASP A 103 2.40 12.01 21.93
C ASP A 103 2.36 13.40 21.28
N PHE A 104 1.68 13.53 20.12
CA PHE A 104 1.58 14.79 19.38
C PHE A 104 0.90 15.87 20.22
N LYS A 105 1.57 17.01 20.38
CA LYS A 105 1.04 18.14 21.16
C LYS A 105 -0.02 18.88 20.35
N THR A 106 -1.27 18.80 20.81
CA THR A 106 -2.44 19.37 20.13
C THR A 106 -2.97 20.66 20.79
N GLN A 107 -2.28 21.17 21.81
CA GLN A 107 -2.67 22.43 22.46
C GLN A 107 -2.63 23.59 21.46
N PRO A 108 -3.59 24.53 21.52
CA PRO A 108 -3.56 25.70 20.65
C PRO A 108 -2.27 26.49 20.89
N LEU A 109 -1.48 26.74 19.84
CA LEU A 109 -0.19 27.43 19.99
C LEU A 109 -0.34 28.86 20.54
N ALA A 110 -1.50 29.49 20.32
CA ALA A 110 -1.81 30.82 20.84
C ALA A 110 -1.96 30.89 22.37
N THR A 111 -2.07 29.76 23.06
CA THR A 111 -2.16 29.72 24.53
C THR A 111 -0.80 29.50 25.20
N VAL A 112 0.30 29.46 24.42
CA VAL A 112 1.66 29.27 24.94
C VAL A 112 2.30 30.64 25.13
N GLU A 113 2.52 31.04 26.38
CA GLU A 113 3.02 32.37 26.73
C GLU A 113 4.54 32.50 26.57
N GLN A 114 5.27 31.38 26.66
CA GLN A 114 6.73 31.36 26.56
C GLN A 114 7.19 30.92 25.17
N ASP A 115 7.95 31.79 24.49
CA ASP A 115 8.52 31.50 23.17
C ASP A 115 9.42 30.24 23.17
N SER A 116 10.16 29.99 24.25
CA SER A 116 10.99 28.79 24.40
C SER A 116 10.17 27.50 24.45
N GLU A 117 9.02 27.52 25.14
CA GLU A 117 8.09 26.38 25.19
C GLU A 117 7.43 26.16 23.83
N LEU A 118 7.04 27.25 23.17
CA LEU A 118 6.46 27.20 21.82
C LEU A 118 7.42 26.58 20.80
N LEU A 119 8.70 26.95 20.86
CA LEU A 119 9.75 26.37 20.02
C LEU A 119 9.91 24.88 20.30
N HIS A 120 10.01 24.49 21.57
CA HIS A 120 10.16 23.09 21.96
C HIS A 120 8.97 22.22 21.50
N ILE A 121 7.73 22.73 21.59
CA ILE A 121 6.54 22.02 21.08
C ILE A 121 6.62 21.81 19.57
N LYS A 122 7.06 22.83 18.81
CA LYS A 122 7.21 22.73 17.35
C LYS A 122 8.27 21.71 16.96
N GLU A 123 9.44 21.76 17.60
CA GLU A 123 10.54 20.82 17.36
C GLU A 123 10.12 19.38 17.71
N TYR A 124 9.46 19.18 18.85
CA TYR A 124 8.97 17.87 19.26
C TYR A 124 7.93 17.30 18.27
N ASN A 125 6.93 18.10 17.89
CA ASN A 125 5.95 17.67 16.90
C ASN A 125 6.59 17.41 15.53
N GLN A 126 7.65 18.14 15.17
CA GLN A 126 8.40 17.89 13.94
C GLN A 126 9.11 16.52 13.97
N LEU A 127 9.68 16.12 15.11
CA LEU A 127 10.24 14.78 15.28
C LEU A 127 9.17 13.70 15.08
N ILE A 128 7.98 13.88 15.65
CA ILE A 128 6.85 12.96 15.46
C ILE A 128 6.47 12.83 13.98
N LEU A 129 6.43 13.94 13.23
CA LEU A 129 6.12 13.91 11.80
C LEU A 129 7.19 13.17 11.00
N GLN A 130 8.48 13.37 11.33
CA GLN A 130 9.59 12.69 10.69
C GLN A 130 9.57 11.18 10.98
N ASP A 131 9.34 10.80 12.23
CA ASP A 131 9.21 9.40 12.64
C ASP A 131 8.02 8.71 11.97
N ASN A 132 6.88 9.40 11.87
CA ASN A 132 5.70 8.93 11.16
C ASN A 132 6.00 8.66 9.68
N ALA A 133 6.60 9.62 8.98
CA ALA A 133 6.96 9.48 7.57
C ALA A 133 8.00 8.36 7.35
N GLN A 134 9.03 8.30 8.18
CA GLN A 134 10.08 7.29 8.09
C GLN A 134 9.52 5.89 8.33
N THR A 135 8.59 5.73 9.26
CA THR A 135 7.91 4.45 9.51
C THR A 135 7.16 3.96 8.27
N MET A 136 6.49 4.86 7.52
CA MET A 136 5.79 4.49 6.29
C MET A 136 6.76 4.01 5.21
N ILE A 137 7.85 4.76 5.01
CA ILE A 137 8.89 4.41 4.05
C ILE A 137 9.52 3.05 4.41
N ASN A 138 9.85 2.84 5.68
CA ASN A 138 10.46 1.60 6.15
C ASN A 138 9.54 0.40 5.98
N LEU A 139 8.25 0.55 6.33
CA LEU A 139 7.27 -0.52 6.15
C LEU A 139 7.09 -0.87 4.67
N GLN A 140 6.97 0.14 3.80
CA GLN A 140 6.83 -0.08 2.36
C GLN A 140 8.08 -0.76 1.78
N HIS A 141 9.26 -0.34 2.19
CA HIS A 141 10.52 -0.95 1.76
C HIS A 141 10.61 -2.41 2.20
N GLN A 142 10.34 -2.71 3.47
CA GLN A 142 10.35 -4.07 4.00
C GLN A 142 9.34 -4.97 3.29
N PHE A 143 8.14 -4.44 2.99
CA PHE A 143 7.14 -5.18 2.22
C PHE A 143 7.63 -5.52 0.81
N CYS A 144 8.29 -4.58 0.12
CA CYS A 144 8.88 -4.84 -1.19
C CYS A 144 9.99 -5.90 -1.13
N VAL A 145 10.90 -5.81 -0.16
CA VAL A 145 11.98 -6.80 0.02
C VAL A 145 11.39 -8.18 0.31
N ALA A 146 10.47 -8.29 1.28
CA ALA A 146 9.80 -9.55 1.61
C ALA A 146 9.04 -10.13 0.42
N SER A 147 8.45 -9.29 -0.44
CA SER A 147 7.81 -9.73 -1.67
C SER A 147 8.84 -10.32 -2.64
N CYS A 148 9.95 -9.63 -2.88
CA CYS A 148 11.02 -10.15 -3.75
C CYS A 148 11.55 -11.49 -3.25
N ASP A 149 11.76 -11.63 -1.95
CA ASP A 149 12.27 -12.86 -1.34
C ASP A 149 11.26 -14.00 -1.46
N ALA A 150 9.98 -13.76 -1.13
CA ALA A 150 8.92 -14.76 -1.22
C ALA A 150 8.71 -15.27 -2.65
N PHE A 151 8.86 -14.40 -3.65
CA PHE A 151 8.67 -14.76 -5.07
C PHE A 151 9.97 -15.12 -5.79
N ALA A 152 11.14 -15.11 -5.14
CA ALA A 152 12.45 -15.24 -5.78
C ALA A 152 12.56 -16.45 -6.72
N GLN A 153 12.06 -17.60 -6.28
CA GLN A 153 12.10 -18.85 -7.05
C GLN A 153 11.08 -18.92 -8.19
N LEU A 154 10.13 -17.98 -8.21
CA LEU A 154 9.04 -17.89 -9.19
C LEU A 154 9.29 -16.78 -10.22
N MET A 155 10.32 -15.95 -10.03
CA MET A 155 10.71 -14.87 -10.95
C MET A 155 11.48 -15.41 -12.18
N CYS A 156 11.05 -16.54 -12.73
CA CYS A 156 11.59 -17.13 -13.94
C CYS A 156 10.47 -17.69 -14.83
N CYS A 157 10.76 -17.80 -16.12
CA CYS A 157 9.88 -18.49 -17.05
C CYS A 157 9.74 -19.97 -16.66
N TYR A 158 8.52 -20.46 -16.47
CA TYR A 158 8.30 -21.87 -16.14
C TYR A 158 8.77 -22.85 -17.23
N GLN A 159 8.95 -22.39 -18.47
CA GLN A 159 9.37 -23.22 -19.60
C GLN A 159 10.90 -23.25 -19.77
N CYS A 160 11.53 -22.08 -19.89
CA CYS A 160 12.97 -21.97 -20.16
C CYS A 160 13.83 -21.53 -18.96
N GLN A 161 13.20 -21.27 -17.80
CA GLN A 161 13.87 -20.82 -16.57
C GLN A 161 14.61 -19.48 -16.68
N THR A 162 14.47 -18.75 -17.79
CA THR A 162 14.97 -17.38 -17.94
C THR A 162 14.32 -16.47 -16.90
N GLN A 163 15.13 -15.65 -16.22
CA GLN A 163 14.64 -14.68 -15.24
C GLN A 163 13.72 -13.62 -15.87
N VAL A 164 12.71 -13.19 -15.13
CA VAL A 164 11.81 -12.11 -15.56
C VAL A 164 12.62 -10.85 -15.87
N GLY A 165 12.34 -10.22 -17.03
CA GLY A 165 13.04 -9.04 -17.51
C GLY A 165 14.24 -9.33 -18.44
N PHE A 166 14.59 -10.60 -18.64
CA PHE A 166 15.59 -11.02 -19.63
C PHE A 166 14.93 -11.65 -20.87
N PRO A 167 15.58 -11.59 -22.06
CA PRO A 167 15.10 -12.28 -23.25
C PRO A 167 15.04 -13.79 -23.02
N HIS A 168 13.89 -14.38 -23.30
CA HIS A 168 13.71 -15.83 -23.29
C HIS A 168 14.53 -16.49 -24.42
N ASP A 169 14.77 -17.80 -24.28
CA ASP A 169 15.23 -18.64 -25.38
C ASP A 169 14.30 -18.51 -26.61
N PRO A 170 14.82 -18.33 -27.85
CA PRO A 170 14.02 -18.27 -29.07
C PRO A 170 13.01 -19.41 -29.24
N ASP A 171 13.33 -20.61 -28.74
CA ASP A 171 12.48 -21.80 -28.83
C ASP A 171 11.51 -21.93 -27.65
N CYS A 172 11.50 -20.97 -26.72
CA CYS A 172 10.60 -20.99 -25.57
C CYS A 172 9.13 -20.84 -26.03
N PRO A 173 8.23 -21.77 -25.63
CA PRO A 173 6.81 -21.69 -26.00
C PRO A 173 6.14 -20.38 -25.59
N MET A 174 6.61 -19.75 -24.51
CA MET A 174 6.12 -18.45 -24.03
C MET A 174 6.47 -17.27 -24.95
N VAL A 175 7.46 -17.40 -25.84
CA VAL A 175 7.84 -16.39 -26.85
C VAL A 175 6.96 -16.51 -28.08
N GLN A 176 6.61 -17.75 -28.46
CA GLN A 176 5.83 -18.04 -29.65
C GLN A 176 4.32 -17.76 -29.47
N HIS A 177 3.87 -17.57 -28.22
CA HIS A 177 2.51 -17.19 -27.89
C HIS A 177 2.42 -15.74 -27.37
N PRO A 178 1.67 -14.83 -28.03
CA PRO A 178 1.59 -13.40 -27.69
C PRO A 178 0.89 -13.07 -26.36
N MET A 179 0.62 -14.07 -25.52
CA MET A 179 -0.03 -13.89 -24.21
C MET A 179 0.92 -13.50 -23.08
N SER A 180 2.24 -13.50 -23.32
CA SER A 180 3.21 -13.02 -22.33
C SER A 180 3.27 -11.48 -22.33
N ALA A 181 2.25 -10.84 -21.76
CA ALA A 181 2.34 -9.43 -21.39
C ALA A 181 3.35 -9.30 -20.24
N ALA A 182 4.63 -9.10 -20.57
CA ALA A 182 5.59 -8.62 -19.58
C ALA A 182 5.10 -7.25 -19.09
N ALA A 183 4.66 -7.18 -17.84
CA ALA A 183 4.33 -5.91 -17.20
C ALA A 183 5.64 -5.11 -17.05
N THR A 184 5.98 -4.32 -18.06
CA THR A 184 6.99 -3.30 -17.94
C THR A 184 6.35 -2.21 -17.08
N ILE A 185 6.68 -2.14 -15.80
CA ILE A 185 6.52 -0.89 -15.06
C ILE A 185 7.46 0.08 -15.79
N ALA A 186 6.89 0.96 -16.61
CA ALA A 186 7.65 1.96 -17.34
C ALA A 186 8.46 2.75 -16.32
N ARG A 187 9.78 2.54 -16.29
CA ARG A 187 10.71 3.51 -15.69
C ARG A 187 10.75 4.67 -16.67
N THR A 188 9.81 5.61 -16.53
CA THR A 188 9.86 6.91 -17.20
C THR A 188 10.82 7.82 -16.46
#